data_AF-A0A6G4A639-F1
#
_entry.id   AF-A0A6G4A639-F1
#
_cell.length_a   1.000
_cell.length_b   1.000
_cell.length_c   1.000
_cell.angle_alpha   90.00
_cell.angle_beta   90.00
_cell.angle_gamma   90.00
#
_symmetry.space_group_name_H-M   'P 1'
#
loop_
_entity.id
_entity.type
_entity.pdbx_description
1 polymer ?
#
loop_
_entity_poly.entity_id
_entity_poly.type
_entity_poly.pdbx_seq_one_letter_code
_entity_poly.pdbx_strand_id
1 'polypeptide(L)'
;MEKALLEQLNLWHRDKEYEKIIAAILEISEQERDYDAVGHLARAMNNLERYEEAVQQLLTIDKQGENDPLWHFRLGYSYYYQSQYEEAVREFEIANKLDPEDKSALMFLD
;
A
#
# COMPACT_ATOMS: atom_id res chain seq x y z
N MET A 1 10.07 -3.79 11.86
CA MET A 1 9.67 -2.56 12.54
C MET A 1 9.31 -2.90 13.97
N GLU A 2 9.60 -2.01 14.92
CA GLU A 2 9.23 -2.23 16.32
C GLU A 2 7.71 -2.29 16.49
N LYS A 3 7.22 -3.21 17.32
CA LYS A 3 5.78 -3.40 17.58
C LYS A 3 5.09 -2.10 18.03
N ALA A 4 5.76 -1.30 18.86
CA ALA A 4 5.23 -0.03 19.34
C ALA A 4 5.01 0.98 18.21
N LEU A 5 5.93 1.04 17.23
CA LEU A 5 5.77 1.88 16.06
C LEU A 5 4.58 1.41 15.22
N LEU A 6 4.49 0.11 14.94
CA LEU A 6 3.36 -0.47 14.19
C LEU A 6 1.99 -0.12 14.81
N GLU A 7 1.86 -0.25 16.14
CA GLU A 7 0.63 0.14 16.86
C GLU A 7 0.33 1.64 16.69
N GLN A 8 1.36 2.50 16.80
CA GLN A 8 1.22 3.94 16.61
C GLN A 8 0.79 4.30 15.18
N LEU A 9 1.35 3.65 14.16
CA LEU A 9 0.96 3.84 12.76
C LEU A 9 -0.50 3.48 12.52
N ASN A 10 -0.99 2.42 13.16
CA ASN A 10 -2.39 2.01 13.06
C ASN A 10 -3.34 2.99 13.76
N LEU A 11 -2.94 3.56 14.90
CA LEU A 11 -3.70 4.63 15.55
C LEU A 11 -3.78 5.87 14.67
N TRP A 12 -2.66 6.34 14.12
CA TRP A 12 -2.67 7.47 13.18
C TRP A 12 -3.51 7.20 11.94
N HIS A 13 -3.46 5.98 11.40
CA HIS A 13 -4.29 5.64 10.24
C HIS A 13 -5.78 5.74 10.57
N ARG A 14 -6.21 5.18 11.71
CA ARG A 14 -7.60 5.27 12.17
C ARG A 14 -8.04 6.73 12.33
N ASP A 15 -7.15 7.57 12.84
CA ASP A 15 -7.41 8.98 13.11
C ASP A 15 -7.19 9.87 11.86
N LYS A 16 -6.91 9.26 10.69
CA LYS A 16 -6.62 9.91 9.39
C LYS A 16 -5.40 10.85 9.39
N GLU A 17 -4.48 10.62 10.33
CA GLU A 17 -3.23 11.35 10.52
C GLU A 17 -2.13 10.80 9.59
N TYR A 18 -2.42 10.75 8.28
CA TYR A 18 -1.56 10.06 7.30
C TYR A 18 -0.18 10.70 7.16
N GLU A 19 -0.07 12.03 7.26
CA GLU A 19 1.22 12.72 7.21
C GLU A 19 2.14 12.33 8.37
N LYS A 20 1.59 12.01 9.56
CA LYS A 20 2.40 11.51 10.68
C LYS A 20 2.97 10.12 10.40
N ILE A 21 2.21 9.27 9.72
CA ILE A 21 2.68 7.94 9.28
C ILE A 21 3.85 8.11 8.32
N ILE A 22 3.70 8.97 7.32
CA ILE A 22 4.74 9.24 6.33
C ILE A 22 5.99 9.77 7.02
N ALA A 23 5.86 10.84 7.81
CA ALA A 23 6.99 11.44 8.51
C ALA A 23 7.74 10.42 9.38
N ALA A 24 7.03 9.63 10.20
CA ALA A 24 7.66 8.65 11.08
C ALA A 24 8.40 7.53 10.34
N ILE A 25 7.89 7.08 9.18
CA ILE A 25 8.55 6.04 8.38
C ILE A 25 9.74 6.62 7.59
N LEU A 26 9.66 7.88 7.14
CA LEU A 26 10.76 8.52 6.41
C LEU A 26 11.98 8.83 7.29
N GLU A 27 11.85 8.86 8.62
CA GLU A 27 12.99 8.87 9.55
C GLU A 27 13.82 7.57 9.49
N ILE A 28 13.22 6.47 9.02
CA ILE A 28 13.93 5.21 8.76
C ILE A 28 14.57 5.32 7.38
N SER A 29 15.88 5.05 7.30
CA SER A 29 16.58 5.06 6.02
C SER A 29 15.96 4.05 5.05
N GLU A 30 15.95 4.37 3.75
CA GLU A 30 15.31 3.50 2.75
C GLU A 30 15.82 2.05 2.78
N GLN A 31 17.10 1.86 3.11
CA GLN A 31 17.72 0.53 3.21
C GLN A 31 17.27 -0.27 4.44
N GLU A 32 16.74 0.40 5.46
CA GLU A 32 16.31 -0.20 6.73
C GLU A 32 14.78 -0.35 6.83
N ARG A 33 14.02 0.25 5.91
CA ARG A 33 12.58 0.05 5.86
C ARG A 33 12.30 -1.39 5.45
N ASP A 34 11.54 -2.08 6.28
CA ASP A 34 11.05 -3.41 5.98
C ASP A 34 9.72 -3.37 5.21
N TYR A 35 9.25 -4.55 4.86
CA TYR A 35 8.01 -4.75 4.12
C TYR A 35 6.80 -4.04 4.76
N ASP A 36 6.63 -4.17 6.08
CA ASP A 36 5.54 -3.55 6.82
C ASP A 36 5.62 -2.02 6.77
N ALA A 37 6.81 -1.45 6.98
CA ALA A 37 7.03 -0.02 6.92
C ALA A 37 6.69 0.53 5.52
N VAL A 38 7.19 -0.09 4.46
CA VAL A 38 6.89 0.32 3.08
C VAL A 38 5.40 0.18 2.76
N GLY A 39 4.77 -0.91 3.21
CA GLY A 39 3.33 -1.10 3.08
C GLY A 39 2.54 0.04 3.73
N HIS A 40 2.82 0.36 4.99
CA HIS A 40 2.14 1.44 5.71
C HIS A 40 2.38 2.83 5.08
N LEU A 41 3.58 3.07 4.57
CA LEU A 41 3.95 4.28 3.84
C LEU A 41 3.09 4.43 2.58
N ALA A 42 3.03 3.39 1.75
CA ALA A 42 2.23 3.39 0.53
C ALA A 42 0.72 3.55 0.80
N ARG A 43 0.20 2.92 1.85
CA ARG A 43 -1.20 3.11 2.28
C ARG A 43 -1.49 4.56 2.64
N ALA A 44 -0.61 5.19 3.42
CA ALA A 44 -0.76 6.58 3.82
C ALA A 44 -0.68 7.52 2.61
N MET A 45 0.25 7.28 1.68
CA MET A 45 0.38 8.01 0.43
C MET A 45 -0.88 7.88 -0.45
N ASN A 46 -1.42 6.68 -0.62
CA ASN A 46 -2.67 6.46 -1.35
C ASN A 46 -3.85 7.22 -0.75
N ASN A 47 -3.97 7.24 0.59
CA ASN A 47 -5.02 8.01 1.27
C ASN A 47 -4.86 9.53 1.15
N LEU A 48 -3.66 10.01 0.80
CA LEU A 48 -3.35 11.41 0.54
C LEU A 48 -3.30 11.74 -0.95
N GLU A 49 -3.74 10.82 -1.81
CA GLU A 49 -3.73 10.97 -3.27
C GLU A 49 -2.32 11.10 -3.89
N ARG A 50 -1.28 10.69 -3.13
CA ARG A 50 0.13 10.67 -3.55
C ARG A 50 0.45 9.35 -4.26
N TYR A 51 -0.31 9.06 -5.31
CA TYR A 51 -0.32 7.74 -5.95
C TYR A 51 1.01 7.35 -6.61
N GLU A 52 1.65 8.29 -7.30
CA GLU A 52 2.96 8.06 -7.93
C GLU A 52 4.02 7.67 -6.88
N GLU A 53 4.06 8.38 -5.75
CA GLU A 53 4.97 8.06 -4.64
C GLU A 53 4.64 6.69 -4.02
N ALA A 54 3.36 6.36 -3.88
CA ALA A 54 2.94 5.05 -3.40
C ALA A 54 3.41 3.91 -4.33
N VAL A 55 3.28 4.07 -5.66
CA VAL A 55 3.81 3.10 -6.64
C VAL A 55 5.32 2.95 -6.48
N GLN A 56 6.06 4.06 -6.43
CA GLN A 56 7.51 4.05 -6.29
C GLN A 56 7.95 3.27 -5.05
N GLN A 57 7.29 3.48 -3.91
CA GLN A 57 7.60 2.75 -2.68
C GLN A 57 7.20 1.27 -2.79
N LEU A 58 6.00 0.94 -3.30
CA LEU A 58 5.53 -0.44 -3.42
C LEU A 58 6.44 -1.29 -4.32
N LEU A 59 6.96 -0.73 -5.41
CA LEU A 59 7.85 -1.43 -6.32
C LEU A 59 9.22 -1.78 -5.71
N THR A 60 9.62 -1.13 -4.60
CA THR A 60 10.85 -1.52 -3.88
C THR A 60 10.75 -2.86 -3.18
N ILE A 61 9.52 -3.34 -2.94
CA ILE A 61 9.21 -4.58 -2.21
C ILE A 61 8.42 -5.59 -3.08
N ASP A 62 8.52 -5.48 -4.41
CA ASP A 62 7.76 -6.30 -5.37
C ASP A 62 7.92 -7.81 -5.13
N LYS A 63 9.15 -8.28 -4.86
CA LYS A 63 9.45 -9.69 -4.59
C LYS A 63 8.82 -10.21 -3.31
N GLN A 64 8.65 -9.36 -2.31
CA GLN A 64 8.00 -9.75 -1.06
C GLN A 64 6.47 -9.70 -1.21
N GLY A 65 5.96 -8.78 -2.04
CA GLY A 65 4.53 -8.57 -2.27
C GLY A 65 3.86 -9.52 -3.24
N GLU A 66 4.61 -10.30 -4.03
CA GLU A 66 4.09 -11.19 -5.10
C GLU A 66 2.95 -12.13 -4.67
N ASN A 67 2.90 -12.52 -3.39
CA ASN A 67 1.85 -13.39 -2.85
C ASN A 67 1.02 -12.72 -1.74
N ASP A 68 1.07 -11.39 -1.64
CA ASP A 68 0.28 -10.60 -0.68
C ASP A 68 -0.88 -9.89 -1.40
N PRO A 69 -2.14 -10.31 -1.19
CA PRO A 69 -3.29 -9.67 -1.81
C PRO A 69 -3.41 -8.18 -1.47
N LEU A 70 -2.96 -7.77 -0.29
CA LEU A 70 -3.07 -6.38 0.16
C LEU A 70 -2.04 -5.47 -0.53
N TRP A 71 -0.87 -6.00 -0.86
CA TRP A 71 0.13 -5.29 -1.67
C TRP A 71 -0.38 -5.07 -3.09
N HIS A 72 -0.90 -6.13 -3.72
CA HIS A 72 -1.54 -6.06 -5.03
C HIS A 72 -2.70 -5.07 -5.04
N PHE A 73 -3.59 -5.11 -4.04
CA PHE A 73 -4.68 -4.15 -3.92
C PHE A 73 -4.17 -2.70 -3.81
N ARG A 74 -3.14 -2.45 -3.00
CA ARG A 74 -2.59 -1.09 -2.84
C ARG A 74 -1.94 -0.59 -4.12
N LEU A 75 -1.19 -1.45 -4.82
CA LEU A 75 -0.57 -1.09 -6.09
C LEU A 75 -1.63 -0.83 -7.18
N GLY A 76 -2.64 -1.71 -7.27
CA GLY A 76 -3.78 -1.53 -8.16
C GLY A 76 -4.55 -0.24 -7.88
N TYR A 77 -4.77 0.10 -6.61
CA TYR A 77 -5.39 1.35 -6.20
C TYR A 77 -4.56 2.56 -6.65
N SER A 78 -3.24 2.53 -6.44
CA SER A 78 -2.37 3.61 -6.91
C SER A 78 -2.42 3.77 -8.44
N TYR A 79 -2.43 2.67 -9.20
CA TYR A 79 -2.53 2.72 -10.66
C TYR A 79 -3.89 3.22 -11.15
N TYR A 80 -4.98 2.79 -10.50
CA TYR A 80 -6.34 3.18 -10.86
C TYR A 80 -6.53 4.70 -10.81
N TYR A 81 -6.12 5.33 -9.70
CA TYR A 81 -6.25 6.78 -9.56
C TYR A 81 -5.24 7.58 -10.40
N GLN A 82 -4.22 6.92 -10.95
CA GLN A 82 -3.36 7.48 -11.99
C GLN A 82 -3.92 7.27 -13.41
N SER A 83 -5.12 6.72 -13.56
CA SER A 83 -5.72 6.34 -14.84
C SER A 83 -4.93 5.30 -15.63
N GLN A 84 -4.07 4.51 -14.97
CA GLN A 84 -3.37 3.36 -15.54
C GLN A 84 -4.24 2.12 -15.34
N TYR A 85 -5.35 2.07 -16.06
CA TYR A 85 -6.41 1.10 -15.80
C TYR A 85 -5.99 -0.33 -16.14
N GLU A 86 -5.19 -0.54 -17.17
CA GLU A 86 -4.70 -1.86 -17.55
C GLU A 86 -3.81 -2.46 -16.46
N GLU A 87 -2.91 -1.67 -15.88
CA GLU A 87 -2.08 -2.04 -14.73
C GLU A 87 -2.97 -2.31 -13.51
N ALA A 88 -3.88 -1.40 -13.19
CA ALA A 88 -4.77 -1.50 -12.05
C ALA A 88 -5.59 -2.79 -12.05
N VAL A 89 -6.24 -3.10 -13.18
CA VAL A 89 -7.05 -4.31 -13.36
C VAL A 89 -6.21 -5.56 -13.13
N ARG A 90 -5.00 -5.63 -13.69
CA ARG A 90 -4.10 -6.79 -13.47
C ARG A 90 -3.81 -7.00 -11.99
N GLU A 91 -3.48 -5.94 -11.26
CA GLU A 91 -3.19 -6.04 -9.84
C GLU A 91 -4.42 -6.42 -9.00
N PHE A 92 -5.59 -5.86 -9.32
CA PHE A 92 -6.84 -6.22 -8.64
C PHE A 92 -7.29 -7.66 -8.93
N GLU A 93 -7.10 -8.17 -10.15
CA GLU A 93 -7.35 -9.57 -10.49
C GLU A 93 -6.46 -10.51 -9.66
N ILE A 94 -5.17 -10.16 -9.50
CA ILE A 94 -4.25 -10.94 -8.66
C ILE A 94 -4.67 -10.88 -7.19
N ALA A 95 -5.00 -9.69 -6.66
CA ALA A 95 -5.48 -9.54 -5.28
C ALA A 95 -6.70 -10.43 -5.00
N ASN A 96 -7.72 -10.38 -5.87
CA ASN A 96 -8.92 -11.22 -5.77
C ASN A 96 -8.62 -12.72 -5.94
N LYS A 97 -7.62 -13.09 -6.73
CA LYS A 97 -7.21 -14.50 -6.87
C LYS A 97 -6.52 -15.03 -5.61
N LEU A 98 -5.70 -14.20 -4.97
CA LEU A 98 -4.96 -14.54 -3.75
C LEU A 98 -5.88 -14.57 -2.52
N ASP A 99 -6.84 -13.65 -2.44
CA ASP A 99 -7.90 -13.65 -1.42
C ASP A 99 -9.28 -13.42 -2.04
N PRO A 100 -9.98 -14.50 -2.45
CA PRO A 100 -11.32 -14.39 -3.02
C PRO A 100 -12.41 -14.02 -2.01
N GLU A 101 -12.14 -14.08 -0.70
CA GLU A 101 -13.13 -13.72 0.33
C GLU A 101 -13.19 -12.20 0.52
N ASP A 102 -12.06 -11.50 0.37
CA ASP A 102 -12.01 -10.04 0.33
C ASP A 102 -12.59 -9.49 -0.98
N LYS A 103 -13.71 -8.76 -0.87
CA LYS A 103 -14.42 -8.15 -2.01
C LYS A 103 -13.92 -6.75 -2.37
N SER A 104 -12.90 -6.24 -1.68
CA SER A 104 -12.36 -4.89 -1.90
C SER A 104 -11.88 -4.69 -3.34
N ALA A 105 -11.19 -5.69 -3.91
CA ALA A 105 -10.69 -5.61 -5.28
C ALA A 105 -11.81 -5.64 -6.34
N LEU A 106 -12.95 -6.30 -6.06
CA LEU A 106 -14.05 -6.39 -7.02
C LEU A 106 -14.70 -5.03 -7.31
N MET A 107 -14.63 -4.07 -6.38
CA MET A 107 -15.14 -2.72 -6.59
C MET A 107 -14.47 -1.97 -7.75
N PHE A 108 -13.33 -2.48 -8.24
CA PHE A 108 -12.53 -1.89 -9.31
C PHE A 108 -12.47 -2.75 -10.58
N LEU A 109 -13.17 -3.89 -10.61
CA LEU A 109 -13.18 -4.84 -11.75
C LEU A 109 -14.51 -4.87 -12.52
N ASP A 110 -15.51 -4.12 -12.06
CA ASP A 110 -16.87 -4.05 -12.64
C ASP A 110 -17.03 -2.94 -13.69
#